data_AF-A0A8T9QA20-F1
#
_entry.id   AF-A0A8T9QA20-F1
#
_cell.length_a   1.000
_cell.length_b   1.000
_cell.length_c   1.000
_cell.angle_alpha   90.00
_cell.angle_beta   90.00
_cell.angle_gamma   90.00
#
_symmetry.space_group_name_H-M   'P 1'
#
loop_
_entity.id
_entity.type
_entity.pdbx_description
1 polymer ?
#
loop_
_entity_poly.entity_id
_entity_poly.type
_entity_poly.pdbx_seq_one_letter_code
_entity_poly.pdbx_strand_id
1 'polypeptide(L)'
;MRILHLPKWYPHRYDDQDGDFVARHVAAIAPHAEAAVVFAAVARGPLPRLTVCEAELHGPMPTLRYYYRARPTGFGPLDKLAKLLLYFWCVSQGYRRIVQHWGAPPQLVHVHVLLRTGLLAWWLKLTRGIPYVVTEHWTLYLPERAAGISSLRRVLTRLVVRRAAALHTVSEGLRDAMHRLGFENPRTAVIANVVDTALFAPGTAQRVPGQLLHVSAFHDAVKNVSGVLRVLAQLRPQWPGLRLRVAGYGPDEAALRQLAQDLNLMADGTVVFLGKLAHEQVAREMQQAAALVSFSRAETFGCVLLEARATGCVVVGPATGGVPELFRPVGRFGLLVPPDDEAALTQALTAVLSGQAQFDPATLRADAQLRCGYAHVGQQFADLYARVVTDSGQTAPS
;
A
#
# COMPACT_ATOMS: atom_id res chain seq x y z
N MET A 1 -11.57 21.80 -7.83
CA MET A 1 -12.51 20.66 -7.86
C MET A 1 -12.56 20.05 -6.47
N ARG A 2 -13.73 19.68 -5.95
CA ARG A 2 -13.90 19.03 -4.65
C ARG A 2 -13.96 17.50 -4.77
N ILE A 3 -13.04 16.80 -4.11
CA ILE A 3 -12.90 15.34 -4.16
C ILE A 3 -13.03 14.76 -2.75
N LEU A 4 -14.01 13.88 -2.56
CA LEU A 4 -14.16 13.12 -1.33
C LEU A 4 -13.47 11.77 -1.45
N HIS A 5 -12.45 11.54 -0.64
CA HIS A 5 -11.70 10.29 -0.57
C HIS A 5 -12.35 9.34 0.45
N LEU A 6 -12.64 8.11 -0.01
CA LEU A 6 -13.20 7.02 0.79
C LEU A 6 -12.23 5.84 0.85
N PRO A 7 -11.27 5.87 1.79
CA PRO A 7 -10.32 4.79 1.96
C PRO A 7 -10.83 3.65 2.84
N LYS A 8 -10.42 2.42 2.50
CA LYS A 8 -10.55 1.26 3.40
C LYS A 8 -9.50 1.27 4.51
N TRP A 9 -8.30 1.78 4.22
CA TRP A 9 -7.16 1.86 5.13
C TRP A 9 -6.61 3.28 5.10
N TYR A 10 -6.37 3.85 6.28
CA TYR A 10 -5.88 5.20 6.42
C TYR A 10 -5.24 5.39 7.80
N PRO A 11 -4.19 6.22 7.95
CA PRO A 11 -3.55 6.47 9.23
C PRO A 11 -4.56 6.87 10.30
N HIS A 12 -4.47 6.22 11.46
CA HIS A 12 -5.45 6.34 12.55
C HIS A 12 -4.83 6.07 13.93
N ARG A 13 -5.57 6.32 15.02
CA ARG A 13 -5.02 6.25 16.40
C ARG A 13 -4.42 4.90 16.84
N TYR A 14 -4.75 3.80 16.15
CA TYR A 14 -4.21 2.47 16.51
C TYR A 14 -3.01 2.06 15.66
N ASP A 15 -2.78 2.78 14.57
CA ASP A 15 -1.75 2.52 13.58
C ASP A 15 -1.65 3.73 12.67
N ASP A 16 -0.59 4.51 12.86
CA ASP A 16 -0.25 5.70 12.10
C ASP A 16 0.32 5.38 10.71
N GLN A 17 0.57 4.11 10.40
CA GLN A 17 1.12 3.66 9.11
C GLN A 17 0.12 2.83 8.29
N ASP A 18 -1.04 2.47 8.85
CA ASP A 18 -2.05 1.69 8.11
C ASP A 18 -2.59 2.52 6.94
N GLY A 19 -2.48 1.98 5.71
CA GLY A 19 -2.91 2.69 4.51
C GLY A 19 -2.14 3.97 4.20
N ASP A 20 -0.90 4.14 4.69
CA ASP A 20 -0.06 5.32 4.40
C ASP A 20 0.06 5.62 2.90
N PHE A 21 0.13 4.59 2.05
CA PHE A 21 0.12 4.77 0.59
C PHE A 21 -1.13 5.52 0.07
N VAL A 22 -2.28 5.36 0.73
CA VAL A 22 -3.48 6.14 0.40
C VAL A 22 -3.32 7.58 0.84
N ALA A 23 -2.80 7.82 2.06
CA ALA A 23 -2.54 9.16 2.55
C ALA A 23 -1.57 9.93 1.62
N ARG A 24 -0.51 9.26 1.13
CA ARG A 24 0.41 9.85 0.15
C ARG A 24 -0.24 10.13 -1.20
N HIS A 25 -1.16 9.28 -1.68
CA HIS A 25 -1.98 9.61 -2.86
C HIS A 25 -2.81 10.87 -2.61
N VAL A 26 -3.55 10.95 -1.51
CA VAL A 26 -4.37 12.15 -1.22
C VAL A 26 -3.49 13.40 -1.09
N ALA A 27 -2.33 13.29 -0.46
CA ALA A 27 -1.36 14.39 -0.36
C ALA A 27 -0.79 14.80 -1.73
N ALA A 28 -0.55 13.86 -2.65
CA ALA A 28 -0.15 14.17 -4.03
C ALA A 28 -1.24 14.90 -4.82
N ILE A 29 -2.50 14.63 -4.50
CA ILE A 29 -3.67 15.22 -5.17
C ILE A 29 -4.04 16.60 -4.61
N ALA A 30 -3.79 16.85 -3.33
CA ALA A 30 -4.20 18.07 -2.63
C ALA A 30 -3.75 19.40 -3.32
N PRO A 31 -2.57 19.49 -3.97
CA PRO A 31 -2.20 20.69 -4.74
C PRO A 31 -3.08 20.96 -5.98
N HIS A 32 -3.77 19.93 -6.48
CA HIS A 32 -4.55 19.99 -7.72
C HIS A 32 -6.07 20.01 -7.48
N ALA A 33 -6.53 19.66 -6.27
CA ALA A 33 -7.94 19.60 -5.91
C ALA A 33 -8.18 19.83 -4.42
N GLU A 34 -9.35 20.37 -4.09
CA GLU A 34 -9.81 20.46 -2.70
C GLU A 34 -10.23 19.05 -2.24
N ALA A 35 -9.41 18.44 -1.39
CA ALA A 35 -9.55 17.04 -0.98
C ALA A 35 -10.02 16.93 0.47
N ALA A 36 -10.95 16.02 0.74
CA ALA A 36 -11.30 15.62 2.10
C ALA A 36 -11.36 14.10 2.23
N VAL A 37 -11.11 13.58 3.43
CA VAL A 37 -11.07 12.15 3.71
C VAL A 37 -12.15 11.78 4.72
N VAL A 38 -12.90 10.71 4.42
CA VAL A 38 -13.79 10.06 5.39
C VAL A 38 -13.41 8.60 5.52
N PHE A 39 -12.90 8.25 6.69
CA PHE A 39 -12.43 6.91 7.03
C PHE A 39 -13.24 6.35 8.20
N ALA A 40 -13.46 5.03 8.21
CA ALA A 40 -14.15 4.35 9.31
C ALA A 40 -13.51 2.99 9.62
N ALA A 41 -13.24 2.74 10.91
CA ALA A 41 -12.63 1.51 11.40
C ALA A 41 -13.35 0.95 12.62
N VAL A 42 -13.20 -0.36 12.85
CA VAL A 42 -13.67 -1.00 14.08
C VAL A 42 -12.74 -0.61 15.23
N ALA A 43 -13.30 -0.16 16.35
CA ALA A 43 -12.50 0.18 17.53
C ALA A 43 -11.84 -1.06 18.17
N ARG A 44 -10.54 -0.96 18.49
CA ARG A 44 -9.80 -2.02 19.21
C ARG A 44 -10.14 -2.08 20.71
N GLY A 45 -10.64 -0.97 21.28
CA GLY A 45 -11.01 -0.85 22.69
C GLY A 45 -12.49 -0.50 22.92
N PRO A 46 -12.91 -0.29 24.18
CA PRO A 46 -14.23 0.25 24.49
C PRO A 46 -14.39 1.67 23.93
N LEU A 47 -15.63 2.05 23.61
CA LEU A 47 -16.00 3.39 23.17
C LEU A 47 -17.06 3.97 24.11
N PRO A 48 -17.06 5.29 24.34
CA PRO A 48 -18.10 5.96 25.15
C PRO A 48 -19.49 5.92 24.50
N ARG A 49 -19.57 5.71 23.18
CA ARG A 49 -20.80 5.57 22.39
C ARG A 49 -20.62 4.47 21.35
N LEU A 50 -21.69 4.08 20.65
CA LEU A 50 -21.60 3.12 19.52
C LEU A 50 -20.58 3.53 18.45
N THR A 51 -20.40 4.85 18.30
CA THR A 51 -19.45 5.46 17.36
C THR A 51 -18.80 6.69 17.98
N VAL A 52 -17.53 6.92 17.68
CA VAL A 52 -16.78 8.15 17.98
C VAL A 52 -16.19 8.68 16.69
N CYS A 53 -16.15 10.00 16.53
CA CYS A 53 -15.47 10.64 15.40
C CYS A 53 -14.34 11.51 15.92
N GLU A 54 -13.12 11.28 15.43
CA GLU A 54 -12.06 12.28 15.43
C GLU A 54 -12.20 13.13 14.18
N ALA A 55 -12.20 14.45 14.34
CA ALA A 55 -12.37 15.38 13.24
C ALA A 55 -11.21 16.37 13.20
N GLU A 56 -10.48 16.35 12.10
CA GLU A 56 -9.43 17.31 11.75
C GLU A 56 -9.93 18.11 10.56
N LEU A 57 -10.74 19.14 10.81
CA LEU A 57 -11.32 19.97 9.75
C LEU A 57 -10.46 21.19 9.41
N HIS A 58 -9.42 21.45 10.19
CA HIS A 58 -8.48 22.54 9.98
C HIS A 58 -7.21 21.98 9.33
N GLY A 59 -6.91 22.43 8.12
CA GLY A 59 -5.76 21.99 7.35
C GLY A 59 -6.05 21.83 5.86
N PRO A 60 -5.04 21.51 5.05
CA PRO A 60 -5.20 21.37 3.60
C PRO A 60 -6.05 20.15 3.19
N MET A 61 -6.31 19.23 4.11
CA MET A 61 -7.04 17.99 3.86
C MET A 61 -7.96 17.65 5.04
N PRO A 62 -9.16 18.24 5.12
CA PRO A 62 -10.14 17.92 6.13
C PRO A 62 -10.38 16.41 6.24
N THR A 63 -10.17 15.85 7.43
CA THR A 63 -10.19 14.40 7.66
C THR A 63 -11.11 14.03 8.81
N LEU A 64 -12.05 13.12 8.55
CA LEU A 64 -12.95 12.54 9.54
C LEU A 64 -12.64 11.06 9.72
N ARG A 65 -12.25 10.67 10.94
CA ARG A 65 -11.99 9.27 11.31
C ARG A 65 -13.07 8.79 12.28
N TYR A 66 -13.90 7.88 11.81
CA TYR A 66 -14.92 7.24 12.62
C TYR A 66 -14.43 5.91 13.18
N TYR A 67 -14.68 5.71 14.47
CA TYR A 67 -14.47 4.43 15.14
C TYR A 67 -15.81 3.92 15.60
N TYR A 68 -16.12 2.67 15.29
CA TYR A 68 -17.40 2.06 15.66
C TYR A 68 -17.21 0.70 16.31
N ARG A 69 -18.14 0.33 17.18
CA ARG A 69 -18.15 -0.98 17.84
C ARG A 69 -19.59 -1.47 17.95
N ALA A 70 -19.92 -2.50 17.19
CA ALA A 70 -21.19 -3.20 17.36
C ALA A 70 -21.20 -3.96 18.69
N ARG A 71 -22.33 -3.94 19.41
CA ARG A 71 -22.54 -4.82 20.55
C ARG A 71 -22.75 -6.25 20.00
N PRO A 72 -21.95 -7.23 20.43
CA PRO A 72 -22.11 -8.60 19.94
C PRO A 72 -23.46 -9.15 20.43
N THR A 73 -24.22 -9.72 19.51
CA THR A 73 -25.48 -10.42 19.79
C THR A 73 -25.22 -11.90 20.10
N GLY A 74 -24.01 -12.40 19.85
CA GLY A 74 -23.64 -13.82 19.95
C GLY A 74 -23.95 -14.61 18.67
N PHE A 75 -24.72 -14.02 17.75
CA PHE A 75 -25.02 -14.62 16.46
C PHE A 75 -24.18 -13.95 15.35
N GLY A 76 -23.10 -14.65 14.95
CA GLY A 76 -22.07 -14.12 14.04
C GLY A 76 -22.59 -13.44 12.75
N PRO A 77 -23.62 -13.97 12.05
CA PRO A 77 -24.18 -13.30 10.88
C PRO A 77 -24.81 -11.93 11.18
N LEU A 78 -25.58 -11.81 12.26
CA LEU A 78 -26.17 -10.53 12.70
C LEU A 78 -25.09 -9.54 13.12
N ASP A 79 -24.03 -10.00 13.78
CA ASP A 79 -22.91 -9.15 14.17
C ASP A 79 -22.14 -8.60 12.96
N LYS A 80 -21.97 -9.40 11.91
CA LYS A 80 -21.37 -8.95 10.64
C LYS A 80 -22.24 -7.90 9.96
N LEU A 81 -23.56 -8.12 9.92
CA LEU A 81 -24.51 -7.18 9.34
C LEU A 81 -24.55 -5.86 10.13
N ALA A 82 -24.65 -5.93 11.46
CA ALA A 82 -24.63 -4.75 12.33
C ALA A 82 -23.36 -3.92 12.15
N LYS A 83 -22.18 -4.57 12.07
CA LYS A 83 -20.90 -3.89 11.77
C LYS A 83 -20.91 -3.22 10.40
N LEU A 84 -21.51 -3.86 9.40
CA LEU A 84 -21.61 -3.30 8.05
C LEU A 84 -22.55 -2.08 8.01
N LEU A 85 -23.70 -2.16 8.68
CA LEU A 85 -24.64 -1.04 8.78
C LEU A 85 -24.04 0.15 9.54
N LEU A 86 -23.36 -0.11 10.66
CA LEU A 86 -22.63 0.94 11.40
C LEU A 86 -21.54 1.59 10.55
N TYR A 87 -20.78 0.78 9.78
CA TYR A 87 -19.80 1.31 8.84
C TYR A 87 -20.45 2.28 7.83
N PHE A 88 -21.53 1.86 7.17
CA PHE A 88 -22.21 2.72 6.20
C PHE A 88 -22.80 3.97 6.85
N TRP A 89 -23.33 3.87 8.07
CA TRP A 89 -23.79 5.01 8.84
C TRP A 89 -22.64 5.99 9.11
N CYS A 90 -21.48 5.52 9.61
CA CYS A 90 -20.32 6.36 9.90
C CYS A 90 -19.85 7.14 8.66
N VAL A 91 -19.64 6.44 7.55
CA VAL A 91 -19.15 7.09 6.32
C VAL A 91 -20.21 8.03 5.73
N SER A 92 -21.50 7.71 5.84
CA SER A 92 -22.59 8.61 5.43
C SER A 92 -22.67 9.87 6.30
N GLN A 93 -22.44 9.77 7.61
CA GLN A 93 -22.33 10.94 8.48
C GLN A 93 -21.10 11.78 8.15
N GLY A 94 -19.97 11.13 7.88
CA GLY A 94 -18.76 11.81 7.43
C GLY A 94 -18.99 12.59 6.13
N TYR A 95 -19.62 11.96 5.13
CA TYR A 95 -20.04 12.64 3.89
C TYR A 95 -20.88 13.89 4.19
N ARG A 96 -21.92 13.79 5.03
CA ARG A 96 -22.79 14.94 5.37
C ARG A 96 -22.00 16.07 6.04
N ARG A 97 -21.09 15.74 6.96
CA ARG A 97 -20.26 16.73 7.66
C ARG A 97 -19.26 17.40 6.73
N ILE A 98 -18.67 16.67 5.78
CA ILE A 98 -17.80 17.26 4.76
C ILE A 98 -18.61 18.18 3.83
N VAL A 99 -19.81 17.79 3.42
CA VAL A 99 -20.71 18.64 2.61
C VAL A 99 -21.05 19.93 3.36
N GLN A 100 -21.34 19.84 4.66
CA GLN A 100 -21.59 21.01 5.51
C GLN A 100 -20.35 21.90 5.62
N HIS A 101 -19.17 21.30 5.81
CA HIS A 101 -17.90 22.01 5.90
C HIS A 101 -17.55 22.76 4.60
N TRP A 102 -17.76 22.13 3.43
CA TRP A 102 -17.54 22.77 2.13
C TRP A 102 -18.67 23.70 1.68
N GLY A 103 -19.83 23.67 2.34
CA GLY A 103 -21.05 24.35 1.89
C GLY A 103 -21.63 23.81 0.58
N ALA A 104 -21.10 22.71 0.05
CA ALA A 104 -21.49 22.13 -1.24
C ALA A 104 -21.10 20.64 -1.34
N PRO A 105 -21.78 19.84 -2.18
CA PRO A 105 -21.39 18.46 -2.41
C PRO A 105 -20.04 18.32 -3.13
N PRO A 106 -19.33 17.19 -2.95
CA PRO A 106 -18.19 16.85 -3.80
C PRO A 106 -18.62 16.72 -5.25
N GLN A 107 -17.70 17.04 -6.16
CA GLN A 107 -17.87 16.81 -7.59
C GLN A 107 -17.45 15.38 -7.98
N LEU A 108 -16.63 14.74 -7.15
CA LEU A 108 -16.16 13.37 -7.36
C LEU A 108 -15.94 12.66 -6.03
N VAL A 109 -16.23 11.36 -6.00
CA VAL A 109 -15.80 10.46 -4.93
C VAL A 109 -14.62 9.61 -5.42
N HIS A 110 -13.53 9.58 -4.67
CA HIS A 110 -12.40 8.70 -4.95
C HIS A 110 -12.33 7.56 -3.94
N VAL A 111 -12.64 6.37 -4.40
CA VAL A 111 -12.60 5.13 -3.61
C VAL A 111 -11.17 4.60 -3.59
N HIS A 112 -10.66 4.28 -2.40
CA HIS A 112 -9.38 3.59 -2.24
C HIS A 112 -9.62 2.22 -1.62
N VAL A 113 -9.31 1.18 -2.39
CA VAL A 113 -9.50 -0.25 -2.08
C VAL A 113 -10.97 -0.68 -2.02
N LEU A 114 -11.33 -1.63 -2.89
CA LEU A 114 -12.66 -2.24 -2.96
C LEU A 114 -12.92 -3.16 -1.74
N LEU A 115 -14.16 -3.47 -1.38
CA LEU A 115 -15.43 -3.22 -2.07
C LEU A 115 -16.36 -2.27 -1.28
N ARG A 116 -16.25 -2.24 0.05
CA ARG A 116 -17.23 -1.59 0.94
C ARG A 116 -17.38 -0.09 0.67
N THR A 117 -16.26 0.61 0.51
CA THR A 117 -16.17 2.02 0.11
C THR A 117 -16.79 2.25 -1.28
N GLY A 118 -16.53 1.34 -2.22
CA GLY A 118 -17.09 1.36 -3.57
C GLY A 118 -18.62 1.20 -3.62
N LEU A 119 -19.20 0.37 -2.75
CA LEU A 119 -20.67 0.26 -2.64
C LEU A 119 -21.30 1.58 -2.20
N LEU A 120 -20.68 2.32 -1.27
CA LEU A 120 -21.18 3.62 -0.85
C LEU A 120 -21.04 4.66 -1.97
N ALA A 121 -19.89 4.70 -2.64
CA ALA A 121 -19.67 5.61 -3.76
C ALA A 121 -20.67 5.35 -4.90
N TRP A 122 -20.97 4.08 -5.17
CA TRP A 122 -22.00 3.72 -6.14
C TRP A 122 -23.41 4.16 -5.68
N TRP A 123 -23.74 4.02 -4.39
CA TRP A 123 -24.99 4.55 -3.84
C TRP A 123 -25.08 6.08 -3.95
N LEU A 124 -23.99 6.81 -3.70
CA LEU A 124 -23.93 8.27 -3.89
C LEU A 124 -24.11 8.66 -5.37
N LYS A 125 -23.56 7.88 -6.30
CA LYS A 125 -23.81 8.07 -7.74
C LYS A 125 -25.29 7.94 -8.08
N LEU A 126 -25.95 6.89 -7.59
CA LEU A 126 -27.36 6.63 -7.88
C LEU A 126 -28.30 7.66 -7.23
N THR A 127 -27.99 8.12 -6.02
CA THR A 127 -28.90 8.99 -5.25
C THR A 127 -28.61 10.48 -5.39
N ARG A 128 -27.38 10.86 -5.76
CA ARG A 128 -26.92 12.25 -5.83
C ARG A 128 -26.28 12.63 -7.16
N GLY A 129 -26.13 11.69 -8.09
CA GLY A 129 -25.46 11.93 -9.38
C GLY A 129 -23.95 12.14 -9.29
N ILE A 130 -23.33 11.90 -8.12
CA ILE A 130 -21.90 12.16 -7.91
C ILE A 130 -21.08 11.01 -8.51
N PRO A 131 -20.25 11.23 -9.56
CA PRO A 131 -19.43 10.18 -10.13
C PRO A 131 -18.37 9.71 -9.12
N TYR A 132 -17.83 8.51 -9.36
CA TYR A 132 -16.73 7.99 -8.56
C TYR A 132 -15.67 7.29 -9.40
N VAL A 133 -14.44 7.38 -8.93
CA VAL A 133 -13.30 6.62 -9.44
C VAL A 133 -12.80 5.66 -8.36
N VAL A 134 -12.10 4.61 -8.77
CA VAL A 134 -11.57 3.59 -7.86
C VAL A 134 -10.07 3.47 -8.06
N THR A 135 -9.27 3.64 -7.00
CA THR A 135 -7.91 3.11 -6.95
C THR A 135 -7.90 1.79 -6.21
N GLU A 136 -7.31 0.76 -6.81
CA GLU A 136 -7.06 -0.52 -6.15
C GLU A 136 -5.58 -0.71 -5.79
N HIS A 137 -5.34 -1.21 -4.57
CA HIS A 137 -4.00 -1.44 -4.01
C HIS A 137 -3.81 -2.87 -3.48
N TRP A 138 -4.90 -3.62 -3.23
CA TRP A 138 -4.87 -4.83 -2.42
C TRP A 138 -4.41 -6.07 -3.20
N THR A 139 -3.42 -6.77 -2.66
CA THR A 139 -2.90 -8.07 -3.15
C THR A 139 -3.95 -9.18 -3.27
N LEU A 140 -5.14 -9.03 -2.71
CA LEU A 140 -6.20 -10.03 -2.81
C LEU A 140 -6.53 -10.39 -4.27
N TYR A 141 -6.47 -9.43 -5.18
CA TYR A 141 -6.85 -9.63 -6.58
C TYR A 141 -5.74 -10.29 -7.41
N LEU A 142 -4.54 -10.45 -6.84
CA LEU A 142 -3.46 -11.18 -7.51
C LEU A 142 -3.73 -12.69 -7.51
N PRO A 143 -3.19 -13.44 -8.49
CA PRO A 143 -3.48 -14.87 -8.67
C PRO A 143 -3.25 -15.71 -7.41
N GLU A 144 -2.24 -15.38 -6.60
CA GLU A 144 -1.84 -16.11 -5.39
C GLU A 144 -2.93 -16.06 -4.31
N ARG A 145 -3.87 -15.11 -4.38
CA ARG A 145 -4.91 -14.89 -3.37
C ARG A 145 -6.33 -14.88 -3.91
N ALA A 146 -6.50 -14.75 -5.22
CA ALA A 146 -7.80 -14.55 -5.85
C ALA A 146 -8.77 -15.74 -5.66
N ALA A 147 -8.25 -16.95 -5.39
CA ALA A 147 -9.05 -18.12 -5.06
C ALA A 147 -9.94 -17.92 -3.81
N GLY A 148 -9.53 -17.07 -2.87
CA GLY A 148 -10.30 -16.75 -1.66
C GLY A 148 -11.47 -15.78 -1.87
N ILE A 149 -11.71 -15.29 -3.09
CA ILE A 149 -12.78 -14.33 -3.38
C ILE A 149 -14.10 -15.06 -3.59
N SER A 150 -15.07 -14.85 -2.68
CA SER A 150 -16.42 -15.42 -2.79
C SER A 150 -17.17 -14.92 -4.03
N SER A 151 -18.09 -15.76 -4.56
CA SER A 151 -18.89 -15.44 -5.75
C SER A 151 -19.70 -14.14 -5.59
N LEU A 152 -20.32 -13.93 -4.43
CA LEU A 152 -21.04 -12.69 -4.12
C LEU A 152 -20.12 -11.47 -4.21
N ARG A 153 -18.93 -11.55 -3.60
CA ARG A 153 -17.96 -10.45 -3.66
C ARG A 153 -17.49 -10.21 -5.09
N ARG A 154 -17.26 -11.26 -5.87
CA ARG A 154 -16.87 -11.16 -7.28
C ARG A 154 -17.94 -10.42 -8.10
N VAL A 155 -19.21 -10.81 -7.97
CA VAL A 155 -20.33 -10.16 -8.66
C VAL A 155 -20.43 -8.68 -8.27
N LEU A 156 -20.44 -8.37 -6.97
CA LEU A 156 -20.55 -6.99 -6.50
C LEU A 156 -19.34 -6.13 -6.92
N THR A 157 -18.13 -6.70 -6.88
CA THR A 157 -16.91 -6.01 -7.34
C THR A 157 -17.00 -5.68 -8.82
N ARG A 158 -17.42 -6.64 -9.66
CA ARG A 158 -17.64 -6.40 -11.09
C ARG A 158 -18.64 -5.27 -11.34
N LEU A 159 -19.75 -5.25 -10.61
CA LEU A 159 -20.76 -4.20 -10.75
C LEU A 159 -20.20 -2.82 -10.36
N VAL A 160 -19.53 -2.73 -9.20
CA VAL A 160 -18.93 -1.47 -8.73
C VAL A 160 -17.84 -0.97 -9.68
N VAL A 161 -16.97 -1.85 -10.17
CA VAL A 161 -15.91 -1.48 -11.12
C VAL A 161 -16.50 -1.01 -12.45
N ARG A 162 -17.47 -1.74 -13.00
CA ARG A 162 -18.13 -1.38 -14.28
C ARG A 162 -18.89 -0.06 -14.21
N ARG A 163 -19.43 0.30 -13.03
CA ARG A 163 -20.20 1.55 -12.84
C ARG A 163 -19.33 2.73 -12.42
N ALA A 164 -18.06 2.52 -12.11
CA ALA A 164 -17.11 3.60 -11.84
C ALA A 164 -16.87 4.43 -13.11
N ALA A 165 -16.59 5.72 -12.93
CA ALA A 165 -16.20 6.60 -14.02
C ALA A 165 -14.78 6.28 -14.54
N ALA A 166 -13.91 5.75 -13.68
CA ALA A 166 -12.62 5.19 -14.06
C ALA A 166 -12.17 4.14 -13.02
N LEU A 167 -11.36 3.19 -13.48
CA LEU A 167 -10.60 2.29 -12.62
C LEU A 167 -9.13 2.68 -12.69
N HIS A 168 -8.47 2.68 -11.55
CA HIS A 168 -7.05 2.92 -11.42
C HIS A 168 -6.43 1.75 -10.63
N THR A 169 -5.33 1.21 -11.13
CA THR A 169 -4.53 0.19 -10.44
C THR A 169 -3.10 0.66 -10.29
N VAL A 170 -2.46 0.36 -9.16
CA VAL A 170 -1.11 0.84 -8.86
C VAL A 170 0.00 0.26 -9.75
N SER A 171 -0.28 -0.78 -10.52
CA SER A 171 0.63 -1.45 -11.44
C SER A 171 -0.13 -2.14 -12.56
N GLU A 172 0.59 -2.49 -13.63
CA GLU A 172 0.06 -3.29 -14.73
C GLU A 172 -0.24 -4.73 -14.28
N GLY A 173 0.59 -5.30 -13.41
CA GLY A 173 0.38 -6.63 -12.84
C GLY A 173 -0.93 -6.71 -12.08
N LEU A 174 -1.29 -5.68 -11.32
CA LEU A 174 -2.60 -5.60 -10.65
C LEU A 174 -3.74 -5.35 -11.64
N ARG A 175 -3.54 -4.49 -12.65
CA ARG A 175 -4.50 -4.28 -13.75
C ARG A 175 -4.89 -5.60 -14.40
N ASP A 176 -3.88 -6.35 -14.84
CA ASP A 176 -4.05 -7.60 -15.58
C ASP A 176 -4.68 -8.68 -14.70
N ALA A 177 -4.32 -8.72 -13.40
CA ALA A 177 -4.93 -9.64 -12.45
C ALA A 177 -6.42 -9.33 -12.23
N MET A 178 -6.80 -8.06 -12.09
CA MET A 178 -8.20 -7.64 -11.99
C MET A 178 -8.97 -7.92 -13.30
N HIS A 179 -8.35 -7.68 -14.45
CA HIS A 179 -8.93 -7.99 -15.76
C HIS A 179 -9.25 -9.48 -15.89
N ARG A 180 -8.33 -10.38 -15.51
CA ARG A 180 -8.57 -11.84 -15.51
C ARG A 180 -9.75 -12.28 -14.62
N LEU A 181 -10.12 -11.49 -13.61
CA LEU A 181 -11.29 -11.74 -12.76
C LEU A 181 -12.59 -11.17 -13.35
N GLY A 182 -12.51 -10.52 -14.52
CA GLY A 182 -13.60 -9.81 -15.18
C GLY A 182 -13.99 -8.53 -14.45
N PHE A 183 -13.03 -7.86 -13.82
CA PHE A 183 -13.21 -6.52 -13.23
C PHE A 183 -12.72 -5.49 -14.24
N GLU A 184 -13.60 -5.14 -15.17
CA GLU A 184 -13.26 -4.30 -16.32
C GLU A 184 -13.94 -2.95 -16.24
N ASN A 185 -13.19 -1.91 -16.61
CA ASN A 185 -13.68 -0.58 -16.87
C ASN A 185 -13.02 -0.04 -18.15
N PRO A 186 -13.78 0.52 -19.11
CA PRO A 186 -13.20 1.08 -20.35
C PRO A 186 -12.15 2.16 -20.10
N ARG A 187 -12.21 2.84 -18.95
CA ARG A 187 -11.28 3.88 -18.52
C ARG A 187 -10.43 3.36 -17.39
N THR A 188 -9.64 2.33 -17.70
CA THR A 188 -8.64 1.79 -16.77
C THR A 188 -7.30 2.47 -17.00
N ALA A 189 -6.71 3.03 -15.94
CA ALA A 189 -5.40 3.66 -15.95
C ALA A 189 -4.47 3.01 -14.90
N VAL A 190 -3.16 3.17 -15.10
CA VAL A 190 -2.14 2.78 -14.12
C VAL A 190 -1.36 4.00 -13.67
N ILE A 191 -1.39 4.26 -12.37
CA ILE A 191 -0.73 5.39 -11.69
C ILE A 191 -0.01 4.81 -10.48
N ALA A 192 1.29 5.08 -10.38
CA ALA A 192 2.14 4.55 -9.31
C ALA A 192 1.65 4.95 -7.89
N ASN A 193 2.02 4.16 -6.88
CA ASN A 193 2.01 4.70 -5.51
C ASN A 193 3.10 5.78 -5.36
N VAL A 194 2.90 6.63 -4.36
CA VAL A 194 3.81 7.76 -4.09
C VAL A 194 4.92 7.36 -3.13
N VAL A 195 6.13 7.81 -3.45
CA VAL A 195 7.30 7.75 -2.57
C VAL A 195 7.68 9.17 -2.19
N ASP A 196 7.86 9.41 -0.89
CA ASP A 196 8.41 10.67 -0.39
C ASP A 196 9.92 10.71 -0.67
N THR A 197 10.28 11.16 -1.87
CA THR A 197 11.69 11.22 -2.30
C THR A 197 12.50 12.34 -1.63
N ALA A 198 11.84 13.22 -0.86
CA ALA A 198 12.53 14.18 -0.01
C ALA A 198 12.99 13.50 1.29
N LEU A 199 12.11 12.70 1.90
CA LEU A 199 12.44 11.88 3.07
C LEU A 199 13.39 10.73 2.73
N PHE A 200 13.03 9.95 1.71
CA PHE A 200 13.83 8.85 1.18
C PHE A 200 14.82 9.39 0.16
N ALA A 201 15.92 9.92 0.68
CA ALA A 201 17.03 10.44 -0.11
C ALA A 201 18.36 9.80 0.30
N PRO A 202 19.37 9.81 -0.59
CA PRO A 202 20.72 9.42 -0.22
C PRO A 202 21.18 10.26 0.98
N GLY A 203 21.74 9.59 1.98
CA GLY A 203 22.31 10.24 3.16
C GLY A 203 23.81 10.44 3.02
N THR A 204 24.43 11.05 4.03
CA THR A 204 25.89 11.13 4.18
C THR A 204 26.49 9.90 4.85
N ALA A 205 25.67 9.02 5.41
CA ALA A 205 26.12 7.79 6.05
C ALA A 205 26.74 6.84 5.03
N GLN A 206 27.90 6.27 5.38
CA GLN A 206 28.52 5.23 4.58
C GLN A 206 27.71 3.93 4.73
N ARG A 207 27.47 3.23 3.62
CA ARG A 207 26.85 1.90 3.64
C ARG A 207 27.74 0.93 4.41
N VAL A 208 27.14 0.13 5.27
CA VAL A 208 27.82 -0.90 6.05
C VAL A 208 27.92 -2.17 5.20
N PRO A 209 29.14 -2.63 4.83
CA PRO A 209 29.30 -3.86 4.07
C PRO A 209 28.66 -5.05 4.81
N GLY A 210 27.94 -5.90 4.07
CA GLY A 210 27.27 -7.06 4.65
C GLY A 210 25.97 -6.78 5.42
N GLN A 211 25.57 -5.51 5.61
CA GLN A 211 24.31 -5.16 6.26
C GLN A 211 23.14 -5.16 5.27
N LEU A 212 22.27 -6.14 5.39
CA LEU A 212 20.99 -6.23 4.68
C LEU A 212 19.86 -5.63 5.52
N LEU A 213 18.83 -5.14 4.84
CA LEU A 213 17.62 -4.62 5.47
C LEU A 213 16.38 -5.34 4.91
N HIS A 214 15.47 -5.74 5.79
CA HIS A 214 14.12 -6.16 5.43
C HIS A 214 13.11 -5.25 6.12
N VAL A 215 12.12 -4.76 5.39
CA VAL A 215 11.04 -3.93 5.94
C VAL A 215 9.70 -4.42 5.41
N SER A 216 8.82 -4.90 6.30
CA SER A 216 7.47 -5.32 5.93
C SER A 216 6.51 -5.42 7.11
N ALA A 217 5.22 -5.60 6.84
CA ALA A 217 4.29 -6.13 7.84
C ALA A 217 4.45 -7.65 7.92
N PHE A 218 4.67 -8.21 9.11
CA PHE A 218 4.99 -9.62 9.34
C PHE A 218 3.75 -10.52 9.18
N HIS A 219 3.35 -10.67 7.92
CA HIS A 219 2.40 -11.66 7.45
C HIS A 219 3.15 -12.64 6.55
N ASP A 220 3.74 -13.68 7.15
CA ASP A 220 4.77 -14.50 6.54
C ASP A 220 4.26 -15.30 5.33
N ALA A 221 2.97 -15.68 5.35
CA ALA A 221 2.31 -16.28 4.20
C ALA A 221 2.45 -15.43 2.92
N VAL A 222 2.52 -14.09 3.05
CA VAL A 222 2.68 -13.15 1.93
C VAL A 222 4.11 -12.64 1.81
N LYS A 223 4.76 -12.26 2.91
CA LYS A 223 6.07 -11.58 2.90
C LYS A 223 7.27 -12.52 2.90
N ASN A 224 7.06 -13.78 3.29
CA ASN A 224 8.06 -14.86 3.29
C ASN A 224 9.38 -14.43 3.96
N VAL A 225 9.27 -13.79 5.12
CA VAL A 225 10.42 -13.41 5.94
C VAL A 225 11.13 -14.68 6.42
N SER A 226 10.39 -15.77 6.65
CA SER A 226 10.96 -17.06 7.00
C SER A 226 11.91 -17.60 5.93
N GLY A 227 11.61 -17.41 4.64
CA GLY A 227 12.52 -17.76 3.54
C GLY A 227 13.80 -16.94 3.55
N VAL A 228 13.71 -15.63 3.85
CA VAL A 228 14.90 -14.79 4.04
C VAL A 228 15.76 -15.32 5.19
N LEU A 229 15.16 -15.65 6.34
CA LEU A 229 15.90 -16.19 7.49
C LEU A 229 16.61 -17.52 7.16
N ARG A 230 15.95 -18.44 6.44
CA ARG A 230 16.56 -19.71 6.02
C ARG A 230 17.77 -19.49 5.09
N VAL A 231 17.67 -18.58 4.13
CA VAL A 231 18.79 -18.24 3.25
C VAL A 231 19.94 -17.58 4.02
N LEU A 232 19.63 -16.69 4.98
CA LEU A 232 20.64 -16.07 5.85
C LEU A 232 21.41 -17.14 6.67
N ALA A 233 20.72 -18.16 7.19
CA ALA A 233 21.36 -19.27 7.91
C ALA A 233 22.32 -20.08 7.04
N GLN A 234 22.04 -20.21 5.74
CA GLN A 234 22.92 -20.89 4.78
C GLN A 234 24.14 -20.04 4.41
N LEU A 235 23.95 -18.71 4.27
CA LEU A 235 25.01 -17.79 3.86
C LEU A 235 25.98 -17.41 4.99
N ARG A 236 25.52 -17.35 6.25
CA ARG A 236 26.34 -16.84 7.38
C ARG A 236 27.74 -17.48 7.50
N PRO A 237 27.98 -18.79 7.25
CA PRO A 237 29.31 -19.38 7.45
C PRO A 237 30.36 -18.85 6.48
N GLN A 238 29.92 -18.39 5.29
CA GLN A 238 30.79 -17.85 4.26
C GLN A 238 30.98 -16.32 4.40
N TRP A 239 30.11 -15.66 5.17
CA TRP A 239 30.04 -14.21 5.30
C TRP A 239 29.94 -13.80 6.78
N PRO A 240 31.04 -13.84 7.56
CA PRO A 240 31.00 -13.58 9.01
C PRO A 240 30.52 -12.16 9.40
N GLY A 241 30.64 -11.20 8.48
CA GLY A 241 30.10 -9.83 8.63
C GLY A 241 28.64 -9.66 8.23
N LEU A 242 27.95 -10.73 7.81
CA LEU A 242 26.56 -10.68 7.36
C LEU A 242 25.62 -10.29 8.49
N ARG A 243 24.81 -9.26 8.26
CA ARG A 243 23.81 -8.77 9.20
C ARG A 243 22.51 -8.55 8.46
N LEU A 244 21.38 -8.94 9.04
CA LEU A 244 20.04 -8.64 8.57
C LEU A 244 19.31 -7.85 9.65
N ARG A 245 18.95 -6.63 9.31
CA ARG A 245 18.09 -5.77 10.13
C ARG A 245 16.66 -5.94 9.66
N VAL A 246 15.76 -6.33 10.56
CA VAL A 246 14.37 -6.66 10.24
C VAL A 246 13.46 -5.65 10.92
N ALA A 247 12.92 -4.70 10.15
CA ALA A 247 11.96 -3.72 10.62
C ALA A 247 10.54 -4.11 10.22
N GLY A 248 9.59 -3.92 11.14
CA GLY A 248 8.22 -4.33 10.93
C GLY A 248 7.53 -4.83 12.19
N TYR A 249 6.27 -5.22 11.99
CA TYR A 249 5.40 -5.80 13.00
C TYR A 249 4.29 -6.56 12.28
N GLY A 250 3.65 -7.51 12.96
CA GLY A 250 2.55 -8.26 12.37
C GLY A 250 2.19 -9.50 13.17
N PRO A 251 1.13 -10.21 12.74
CA PRO A 251 0.64 -11.38 13.46
C PRO A 251 1.69 -12.50 13.60
N ASP A 252 2.63 -12.61 12.67
CA ASP A 252 3.61 -13.70 12.63
C ASP A 252 4.94 -13.32 13.30
N GLU A 253 5.04 -12.17 13.99
CA GLU A 253 6.29 -11.70 14.61
C GLU A 253 6.90 -12.73 15.57
N ALA A 254 6.08 -13.30 16.47
CA ALA A 254 6.54 -14.27 17.45
C ALA A 254 7.11 -15.52 16.78
N ALA A 255 6.44 -16.03 15.74
CA ALA A 255 6.89 -17.21 14.99
C ALA A 255 8.19 -16.94 14.22
N LEU A 256 8.34 -15.75 13.64
CA LEU A 256 9.56 -15.35 12.94
C LEU A 256 10.76 -15.19 13.86
N ARG A 257 10.55 -14.62 15.06
CA ARG A 257 11.59 -14.52 16.09
C ARG A 257 12.01 -15.91 16.59
N GLN A 258 11.05 -16.80 16.84
CA GLN A 258 11.33 -18.18 17.23
C GLN A 258 12.16 -18.89 16.15
N LEU A 259 11.76 -18.79 14.87
CA LEU A 259 12.53 -19.37 13.77
C LEU A 259 13.97 -18.81 13.70
N ALA A 260 14.15 -17.50 13.89
CA ALA A 260 15.48 -16.88 13.90
C ALA A 260 16.35 -17.40 15.07
N GLN A 261 15.73 -17.68 16.23
CA GLN A 261 16.41 -18.30 17.38
C GLN A 261 16.78 -19.76 17.09
N ASP A 262 15.86 -20.55 16.54
CA ASP A 262 16.08 -21.95 16.19
C ASP A 262 17.20 -22.10 15.15
N LEU A 263 17.31 -21.14 14.22
CA LEU A 263 18.38 -21.06 13.23
C LEU A 263 19.70 -20.49 13.81
N ASN A 264 19.75 -20.12 15.09
CA ASN A 264 20.87 -19.48 15.79
C ASN A 264 21.32 -18.14 15.17
N LEU A 265 20.43 -17.44 14.47
CA LEU A 265 20.75 -16.18 13.79
C LEU A 265 20.78 -14.98 14.74
N MET A 266 20.12 -15.09 15.90
CA MET A 266 20.10 -14.01 16.88
C MET A 266 21.28 -14.06 17.87
N ALA A 267 21.87 -15.25 18.07
CA ALA A 267 22.90 -15.48 19.08
C ALA A 267 24.20 -14.71 18.80
N ASP A 268 24.58 -14.59 17.53
CA ASP A 268 25.78 -13.88 17.06
C ASP A 268 25.48 -12.49 16.47
N GLY A 269 24.22 -12.06 16.57
CA GLY A 269 23.74 -10.79 16.01
C GLY A 269 23.57 -10.79 14.49
N THR A 270 23.60 -11.93 13.80
CA THR A 270 23.31 -12.02 12.36
C THR A 270 21.94 -11.44 12.02
N VAL A 271 20.92 -11.64 12.86
CA VAL A 271 19.58 -11.07 12.68
C VAL A 271 19.21 -10.21 13.88
N VAL A 272 18.77 -8.97 13.61
CA VAL A 272 18.26 -8.03 14.62
C VAL A 272 16.88 -7.54 14.19
N PHE A 273 15.87 -7.82 15.03
CA PHE A 273 14.52 -7.29 14.84
C PHE A 273 14.41 -5.91 15.49
N LEU A 274 14.09 -4.89 14.69
CA LEU A 274 13.99 -3.49 15.10
C LEU A 274 12.58 -3.09 15.57
N GLY A 275 11.59 -3.95 15.31
CA GLY A 275 10.19 -3.63 15.55
C GLY A 275 9.65 -2.59 14.56
N LYS A 276 8.55 -1.93 14.94
CA LYS A 276 7.95 -0.85 14.14
C LYS A 276 8.83 0.40 14.18
N LEU A 277 9.23 0.88 13.01
CA LEU A 277 10.03 2.09 12.84
C LEU A 277 9.20 3.20 12.20
N ALA A 278 9.46 4.45 12.59
CA ALA A 278 8.99 5.63 11.86
C ALA A 278 9.65 5.73 10.48
N HIS A 279 9.04 6.46 9.54
CA HIS A 279 9.55 6.55 8.17
C HIS A 279 10.97 7.15 8.11
N GLU A 280 11.29 8.12 8.96
CA GLU A 280 12.63 8.71 9.09
C GLU A 280 13.67 7.68 9.53
N GLN A 281 13.29 6.75 10.41
CA GLN A 281 14.16 5.68 10.85
C GLN A 281 14.35 4.65 9.75
N VAL A 282 13.28 4.29 9.02
CA VAL A 282 13.38 3.40 7.84
C VAL A 282 14.31 4.00 6.78
N ALA A 283 14.20 5.31 6.50
CA ALA A 283 15.08 6.00 5.56
C ALA A 283 16.56 5.91 5.99
N ARG A 284 16.87 6.11 7.29
CA ARG A 284 18.24 5.96 7.82
C ARG A 284 18.76 4.53 7.69
N GLU A 285 17.93 3.54 7.96
CA GLU A 285 18.28 2.13 7.78
C GLU A 285 18.60 1.81 6.31
N MET A 286 17.79 2.32 5.37
CA MET A 286 18.03 2.15 3.94
C MET A 286 19.32 2.85 3.45
N GLN A 287 19.65 4.01 4.02
CA GLN A 287 20.90 4.73 3.74
C GLN A 287 22.14 3.93 4.17
N GLN A 288 22.05 3.16 5.25
CA GLN A 288 23.15 2.37 5.79
C GLN A 288 23.24 0.95 5.22
N ALA A 289 22.12 0.36 4.78
CA ALA A 289 22.10 -1.00 4.27
C ALA A 289 22.88 -1.13 2.95
N ALA A 290 23.60 -2.24 2.76
CA ALA A 290 24.16 -2.64 1.47
C ALA A 290 23.04 -2.95 0.47
N ALA A 291 21.98 -3.63 0.93
CA ALA A 291 20.78 -3.86 0.13
C ALA A 291 19.52 -4.01 0.99
N LEU A 292 18.38 -3.62 0.41
CA LEU A 292 17.05 -4.02 0.86
C LEU A 292 16.69 -5.38 0.24
N VAL A 293 16.18 -6.30 1.05
CA VAL A 293 15.76 -7.64 0.64
C VAL A 293 14.28 -7.85 0.90
N SER A 294 13.53 -8.19 -0.15
CA SER A 294 12.14 -8.62 -0.08
C SER A 294 11.96 -9.91 -0.87
N PHE A 295 11.32 -10.91 -0.24
CA PHE A 295 11.12 -12.24 -0.83
C PHE A 295 9.63 -12.60 -0.88
N SER A 296 8.77 -11.59 -1.03
CA SER A 296 7.32 -11.73 -0.93
C SER A 296 6.75 -12.63 -2.02
N ARG A 297 5.72 -13.43 -1.69
CA ARG A 297 4.95 -14.24 -2.64
C ARG A 297 3.98 -13.43 -3.50
N ALA A 298 3.45 -12.35 -2.94
CA ALA A 298 2.51 -11.46 -3.62
C ALA A 298 2.80 -10.00 -3.27
N GLU A 299 2.94 -9.16 -4.30
CA GLU A 299 3.22 -7.73 -4.16
C GLU A 299 2.56 -6.94 -5.29
N THR A 300 1.73 -5.94 -4.95
CA THR A 300 1.02 -5.17 -5.99
C THR A 300 1.90 -4.08 -6.59
N PHE A 301 2.70 -3.41 -5.78
CA PHE A 301 3.56 -2.32 -6.25
C PHE A 301 4.95 -2.38 -5.62
N GLY A 302 5.07 -2.66 -4.32
CA GLY A 302 6.36 -2.67 -3.64
C GLY A 302 6.90 -1.26 -3.31
N CYS A 303 6.10 -0.43 -2.62
CA CYS A 303 6.50 0.93 -2.22
C CYS A 303 7.88 0.97 -1.55
N VAL A 304 8.14 0.03 -0.64
CA VAL A 304 9.40 -0.09 0.09
C VAL A 304 10.62 -0.31 -0.82
N LEU A 305 10.42 -0.98 -1.97
CA LEU A 305 11.48 -1.20 -2.96
C LEU A 305 11.86 0.13 -3.63
N LEU A 306 10.88 0.99 -3.89
CA LEU A 306 11.11 2.32 -4.47
C LEU A 306 11.61 3.34 -3.43
N GLU A 307 11.24 3.19 -2.16
CA GLU A 307 11.85 3.95 -1.05
C GLU A 307 13.34 3.62 -0.95
N ALA A 308 13.70 2.33 -0.96
CA ALA A 308 15.11 1.90 -1.00
C ALA A 308 15.81 2.45 -2.24
N ARG A 309 15.18 2.34 -3.41
CA ARG A 309 15.71 2.92 -4.65
C ARG A 309 15.93 4.43 -4.56
N ALA A 310 15.00 5.18 -3.96
CA ALA A 310 15.09 6.63 -3.79
C ALA A 310 16.27 7.06 -2.88
N THR A 311 16.64 6.21 -1.92
CA THR A 311 17.86 6.36 -1.09
C THR A 311 19.14 5.83 -1.76
N GLY A 312 19.04 5.31 -3.00
CA GLY A 312 20.14 4.68 -3.72
C GLY A 312 20.55 3.31 -3.19
N CYS A 313 19.71 2.68 -2.36
CA CYS A 313 19.95 1.35 -1.80
C CYS A 313 19.67 0.28 -2.84
N VAL A 314 20.57 -0.71 -2.95
CA VAL A 314 20.38 -1.85 -3.85
C VAL A 314 19.14 -2.62 -3.42
N VAL A 315 18.36 -3.10 -4.39
CA VAL A 315 17.15 -3.85 -4.11
C VAL A 315 17.29 -5.28 -4.62
N VAL A 316 17.07 -6.24 -3.74
CA VAL A 316 16.79 -7.64 -4.08
C VAL A 316 15.30 -7.86 -3.82
N GLY A 317 14.49 -7.88 -4.88
CA GLY A 317 13.04 -7.87 -4.81
C GLY A 317 12.40 -9.11 -5.44
N PRO A 318 11.12 -9.39 -5.15
CA PRO A 318 10.45 -10.57 -5.67
C PRO A 318 9.93 -10.34 -7.10
N ALA A 319 10.03 -11.36 -7.96
CA ALA A 319 9.51 -11.36 -9.33
C ALA A 319 8.00 -11.72 -9.35
N THR A 320 7.17 -10.98 -8.62
CA THR A 320 5.72 -11.24 -8.48
C THR A 320 4.89 -9.97 -8.61
N GLY A 321 3.63 -10.15 -9.03
CA GLY A 321 2.65 -9.08 -9.20
C GLY A 321 3.19 -7.93 -10.04
N GLY A 322 3.14 -6.70 -9.51
CA GLY A 322 3.58 -5.50 -10.21
C GLY A 322 5.05 -5.15 -10.07
N VAL A 323 5.81 -5.89 -9.26
CA VAL A 323 7.23 -5.56 -8.98
C VAL A 323 8.12 -5.64 -10.23
N PRO A 324 7.99 -6.63 -11.13
CA PRO A 324 8.86 -6.72 -12.31
C PRO A 324 8.85 -5.47 -13.21
N GLU A 325 7.74 -4.72 -13.23
CA GLU A 325 7.64 -3.46 -13.98
C GLU A 325 8.60 -2.39 -13.48
N LEU A 326 8.85 -2.38 -12.16
CA LEU A 326 9.78 -1.44 -11.54
C LEU A 326 11.23 -1.72 -11.92
N PHE A 327 11.56 -2.92 -12.40
CA PHE A 327 12.93 -3.32 -12.70
C PHE A 327 13.21 -3.31 -14.21
N ARG A 328 12.41 -2.60 -15.01
CA ARG A 328 12.62 -2.47 -16.46
C ARG A 328 13.45 -1.22 -16.81
N PRO A 329 14.49 -1.34 -17.66
CA PRO A 329 15.01 -2.58 -18.26
C PRO A 329 15.71 -3.47 -17.22
N VAL A 330 15.61 -4.79 -17.43
CA VAL A 330 16.14 -5.82 -16.52
C VAL A 330 17.62 -5.59 -16.24
N GLY A 331 18.02 -5.74 -14.97
CA GLY A 331 19.41 -5.57 -14.54
C GLY A 331 19.84 -4.12 -14.29
N ARG A 332 18.93 -3.13 -14.43
CA ARG A 332 19.29 -1.72 -14.21
C ARG A 332 19.04 -1.22 -12.78
N PHE A 333 18.08 -1.80 -12.06
CA PHE A 333 17.53 -1.20 -10.84
C PHE A 333 17.50 -2.13 -9.62
N GLY A 334 18.30 -3.19 -9.66
CA GLY A 334 18.36 -4.24 -8.65
C GLY A 334 18.22 -5.64 -9.24
N LEU A 335 18.06 -6.62 -8.37
CA LEU A 335 17.92 -8.04 -8.71
C LEU A 335 16.49 -8.51 -8.42
N LEU A 336 15.93 -9.28 -9.34
CA LEU A 336 14.63 -9.92 -9.16
C LEU A 336 14.83 -11.40 -8.84
N VAL A 337 14.05 -11.90 -7.88
CA VAL A 337 14.09 -13.28 -7.41
C VAL A 337 12.70 -13.91 -7.53
N PRO A 338 12.53 -15.08 -8.17
CA PRO A 338 11.26 -15.78 -8.20
C PRO A 338 10.72 -16.05 -6.77
N PRO A 339 9.40 -15.95 -6.54
CA PRO A 339 8.81 -16.35 -5.27
C PRO A 339 9.18 -17.78 -4.88
N ASP A 340 9.42 -18.01 -3.59
CA ASP A 340 9.74 -19.33 -3.01
C ASP A 340 11.03 -20.01 -3.52
N ASP A 341 11.80 -19.35 -4.40
CA ASP A 341 13.11 -19.84 -4.86
C ASP A 341 14.25 -19.34 -3.95
N GLU A 342 14.50 -20.09 -2.88
CA GLU A 342 15.58 -19.79 -1.93
C GLU A 342 16.98 -19.89 -2.56
N ALA A 343 17.16 -20.71 -3.60
CA ALA A 343 18.43 -20.82 -4.31
C ALA A 343 18.72 -19.55 -5.13
N ALA A 344 17.71 -19.04 -5.85
CA ALA A 344 17.82 -17.75 -6.54
C ALA A 344 18.02 -16.58 -5.55
N LEU A 345 17.36 -16.60 -4.39
CA LEU A 345 17.60 -15.60 -3.35
C LEU A 345 19.06 -15.65 -2.85
N THR A 346 19.57 -16.86 -2.61
CA THR A 346 20.96 -17.09 -2.19
C THR A 346 21.93 -16.50 -3.21
N GLN A 347 21.76 -16.82 -4.49
CA GLN A 347 22.60 -16.29 -5.58
C GLN A 347 22.55 -14.75 -5.64
N ALA A 348 21.36 -14.16 -5.56
CA ALA A 348 21.20 -12.71 -5.59
C ALA A 348 21.90 -12.01 -4.41
N LEU A 349 21.77 -12.56 -3.20
CA LEU A 349 22.45 -12.03 -2.03
C LEU A 349 23.97 -12.22 -2.12
N THR A 350 24.46 -13.35 -2.62
CA THR A 350 25.89 -13.56 -2.87
C THR A 350 26.44 -12.53 -3.86
N ALA A 351 25.71 -12.20 -4.93
CA ALA A 351 26.13 -11.18 -5.90
C ALA A 351 26.22 -9.78 -5.26
N VAL A 352 25.32 -9.44 -4.34
CA VAL A 352 25.39 -8.19 -3.56
C VAL A 352 26.59 -8.22 -2.61
N LEU A 353 26.75 -9.28 -1.83
CA LEU A 353 27.78 -9.40 -0.80
C LEU A 353 29.20 -9.45 -1.38
N SER A 354 29.37 -10.03 -2.56
CA SER A 354 30.64 -10.07 -3.30
C SER A 354 30.93 -8.79 -4.10
N GLY A 355 30.00 -7.83 -4.12
CA GLY A 355 30.15 -6.58 -4.88
C GLY A 355 30.00 -6.74 -6.39
N GLN A 356 29.49 -7.88 -6.89
CA GLN A 356 29.19 -8.10 -8.32
C GLN A 356 27.93 -7.35 -8.77
N ALA A 357 26.98 -7.12 -7.87
CA ALA A 357 25.74 -6.40 -8.15
C ALA A 357 25.84 -4.93 -7.70
N GLN A 358 26.38 -4.08 -8.57
CA GLN A 358 26.52 -2.64 -8.32
C GLN A 358 25.55 -1.85 -9.18
N PHE A 359 24.93 -0.84 -8.58
CA PHE A 359 23.98 0.05 -9.22
C PHE A 359 24.33 1.48 -8.85
N ASP A 360 24.30 2.39 -9.82
CA ASP A 360 24.57 3.80 -9.57
C ASP A 360 23.44 4.43 -8.71
N PRO A 361 23.73 4.89 -7.49
CA PRO A 361 22.74 5.51 -6.61
C PRO A 361 22.01 6.70 -7.22
N ALA A 362 22.69 7.49 -8.07
CA ALA A 362 22.08 8.65 -8.72
C ALA A 362 21.02 8.23 -9.73
N THR A 363 21.34 7.22 -10.56
CA THR A 363 20.40 6.61 -11.50
C THR A 363 19.19 5.98 -10.78
N LEU A 364 19.41 5.25 -9.68
CA LEU A 364 18.33 4.69 -8.86
C LEU A 364 17.38 5.80 -8.38
N ARG A 365 17.93 6.86 -7.78
CA ARG A 365 17.15 7.97 -7.25
C ARG A 365 16.35 8.69 -8.34
N ALA A 366 16.98 9.04 -9.45
CA ALA A 366 16.34 9.75 -10.54
C ALA A 366 15.12 8.98 -11.08
N ASP A 367 15.24 7.66 -11.22
CA ASP A 367 14.14 6.78 -11.62
C ASP A 367 12.97 6.82 -10.63
N ALA A 368 13.25 6.71 -9.32
CA ALA A 368 12.21 6.75 -8.30
C ALA A 368 11.47 8.11 -8.26
N GLN A 369 12.20 9.22 -8.41
CA GLN A 369 11.63 10.57 -8.46
C GLN A 369 10.71 10.78 -9.66
N LEU A 370 11.16 10.35 -10.85
CA LEU A 370 10.40 10.49 -12.09
C LEU A 370 9.09 9.69 -12.06
N ARG A 371 9.09 8.49 -11.47
CA ARG A 371 7.91 7.61 -11.48
C ARG A 371 6.93 7.85 -10.34
N CYS A 372 7.45 8.14 -9.14
CA CYS A 372 6.67 8.00 -7.90
C CYS A 372 6.67 9.27 -7.04
N GLY A 373 7.28 10.36 -7.52
CA GLY A 373 7.26 11.63 -6.80
C GLY A 373 5.86 12.23 -6.69
N TYR A 374 5.61 12.96 -5.61
CA TYR A 374 4.33 13.64 -5.34
C TYR A 374 3.82 14.45 -6.54
N ALA A 375 4.67 15.29 -7.14
CA ALA A 375 4.27 16.16 -8.25
C ALA A 375 3.84 15.37 -9.50
N HIS A 376 4.59 14.32 -9.85
CA HIS A 376 4.28 13.49 -11.03
C HIS A 376 2.96 12.73 -10.84
N VAL A 377 2.81 12.03 -9.71
CA VAL A 377 1.60 11.25 -9.42
C VAL A 377 0.39 12.17 -9.24
N GLY A 378 0.56 13.32 -8.59
CA GLY A 378 -0.47 14.34 -8.44
C GLY A 378 -1.01 14.83 -9.78
N GLN A 379 -0.12 15.13 -10.72
CA GLN A 379 -0.50 15.54 -12.08
C GLN A 379 -1.25 14.42 -12.83
N GLN A 380 -0.80 13.16 -12.72
CA GLN A 380 -1.50 12.04 -13.36
C GLN A 380 -2.94 11.89 -12.84
N PHE A 381 -3.16 12.07 -11.54
CA PHE A 381 -4.50 12.08 -10.97
C PHE A 381 -5.31 13.31 -11.42
N ALA A 382 -4.71 14.50 -11.47
CA ALA A 382 -5.37 15.69 -11.97
C ALA A 382 -5.90 15.49 -13.41
N ASP A 383 -5.07 14.92 -14.29
CA ASP A 383 -5.44 14.62 -15.67
C ASP A 383 -6.53 13.55 -15.76
N LEU A 384 -6.52 12.57 -14.85
CA LEU A 384 -7.58 11.56 -14.75
C LEU A 384 -8.91 12.21 -14.35
N TYR A 385 -8.91 13.08 -13.34
CA TYR A 385 -10.12 13.75 -12.87
C TYR A 385 -10.70 14.70 -13.89
N ALA A 386 -9.85 15.46 -14.59
CA ALA A 386 -10.29 16.36 -15.65
C ALA A 386 -11.06 15.61 -16.74
N ARG A 387 -10.55 14.44 -17.16
CA ARG A 387 -11.23 13.54 -18.13
C ARG A 387 -12.56 12.99 -17.62
N VAL A 388 -12.64 12.65 -16.33
CA VAL A 388 -13.88 12.12 -15.73
C VAL A 388 -14.97 13.18 -15.64
N VAL A 389 -14.61 14.41 -15.26
CA VAL A 389 -15.59 15.51 -15.05
C VAL A 389 -16.10 16.07 -16.38
N THR A 390 -15.23 16.25 -17.36
CA THR A 390 -15.62 16.78 -18.69
C THR A 390 -16.66 15.90 -19.39
N ASP A 391 -16.47 14.58 -19.35
CA ASP A 391 -17.41 13.63 -19.97
C ASP A 391 -18.73 13.51 -19.21
N SER A 392 -18.71 13.68 -17.88
CA SER A 392 -19.93 13.67 -17.07
C SER A 392 -20.85 14.86 -17.40
N GLY A 393 -20.27 15.99 -17.81
CA GLY A 393 -21.00 17.17 -18.26
C GLY A 393 -21.67 17.03 -19.63
N GLN A 394 -21.21 16.11 -20.48
CA GLN A 394 -21.82 15.85 -21.79
C GLN A 394 -22.97 14.83 -21.74
N THR A 395 -23.16 14.14 -20.62
CA THR A 395 -24.21 13.10 -20.43
C THR A 395 -25.48 13.58 -19.73
N ALA A 396 -25.69 14.88 -19.53
CA ALA A 396 -26.97 15.39 -19.06
C ALA A 396 -28.01 15.29 -20.21
N PRO A 397 -29.08 14.47 -20.08
CA PRO A 397 -30.09 14.41 -21.12
C PRO A 397 -30.87 15.74 -21.16
N SER A 398 -31.05 16.23 -22.38
CA SER A 398 -31.99 17.29 -22.74
C SER A 398 -33.43 16.92 -22.39
#